data_AF-A0A6A7BZF6-F1
#
_entry.id   AF-A0A6A7BZF6-F1
#
_cell.length_a   1.000
_cell.length_b   1.000
_cell.length_c   1.000
_cell.angle_alpha   90.00
_cell.angle_beta   90.00
_cell.angle_gamma   90.00
#
_symmetry.space_group_name_H-M   'P 1'
#
loop_
_entity.id
_entity.type
_entity.pdbx_description
1 polymer ?
#
loop_
_entity_poly.entity_id
_entity_poly.type
_entity_poly.pdbx_seq_one_letter_code
_entity_poly.pdbx_strand_id
1 'polypeptide(L)'
;MAYYSPDAILTDAQKAPCTFTLAVPRLAPLNSGSAVEAGTKLDIPLWMAELLAVSKPSGPSGQSLVTLDMPPALGQRVMNALRADPRSVDLRAQAFYFYGLCERMLELFDEEDMVEVLTDVSLLVCVFQCR
;
A
#
# COMPACT_ATOMS: atom_id res chain seq x y z
N MET A 1 -0.46 -13.48 -13.67
CA MET A 1 0.83 -13.28 -14.37
C MET A 1 0.88 -11.86 -14.89
N ALA A 2 1.36 -10.93 -14.08
CA ALA A 2 1.17 -9.48 -14.27
C ALA A 2 2.46 -8.69 -14.52
N TYR A 3 3.64 -9.34 -14.60
CA TYR A 3 4.93 -8.64 -14.67
C TYR A 3 5.04 -7.60 -15.81
N TYR A 4 4.48 -7.90 -16.98
CA TYR A 4 4.47 -6.98 -18.14
C TYR A 4 3.16 -6.19 -18.28
N SER A 5 2.25 -6.28 -17.32
CA SER A 5 1.01 -5.51 -17.35
C SER A 5 1.30 -4.05 -16.99
N PRO A 6 0.94 -3.06 -17.83
CA PRO A 6 1.07 -1.65 -17.50
C PRO A 6 0.34 -1.29 -16.19
N ASP A 7 -0.85 -1.86 -15.98
CA ASP A 7 -1.65 -1.59 -14.79
C ASP A 7 -0.98 -2.08 -13.51
N ALA A 8 -0.27 -3.22 -13.57
CA ALA A 8 0.49 -3.74 -12.43
C ALA A 8 1.70 -2.85 -12.12
N ILE A 9 2.44 -2.45 -13.15
CA ILE A 9 3.59 -1.54 -13.00
C ILE A 9 3.15 -0.21 -12.39
N LEU A 10 2.02 0.33 -12.86
CA LEU A 10 1.49 1.61 -12.38
C LEU A 10 0.87 1.49 -10.98
N THR A 11 0.34 0.32 -10.63
CA THR A 11 -0.09 -0.01 -9.27
C THR A 11 1.09 0.00 -8.30
N ASP A 12 2.15 -0.71 -8.65
CA ASP A 12 3.37 -0.82 -7.83
C ASP A 12 4.12 0.52 -7.69
N ALA A 13 3.96 1.43 -8.65
CA ALA A 13 4.54 2.77 -8.60
C ALA A 13 3.82 3.72 -7.62
N GLN A 14 2.63 3.35 -7.12
CA GLN A 14 1.89 4.17 -6.16
C GLN A 14 2.67 4.35 -4.86
N LYS A 15 2.50 5.52 -4.24
CA LYS A 15 3.16 5.87 -2.98
C LYS A 15 2.48 5.16 -1.81
N ALA A 16 3.26 4.41 -1.05
CA ALA A 16 2.83 3.78 0.19
C ALA A 16 3.51 4.46 1.38
N PRO A 17 2.75 4.78 2.45
CA PRO A 17 3.33 5.34 3.66
C PRO A 17 4.19 4.30 4.35
N CYS A 18 5.43 4.68 4.67
CA CYS A 18 6.42 3.78 5.23
C CYS A 18 7.13 4.43 6.42
N THR A 19 7.39 3.63 7.45
CA THR A 19 8.13 4.01 8.65
C THR A 19 9.49 3.32 8.66
N PHE A 20 10.58 4.08 8.58
CA PHE A 20 11.93 3.53 8.69
C PHE A 20 12.23 3.17 10.15
N THR A 21 12.66 1.94 10.41
CA THR A 21 12.99 1.48 11.77
C THR A 21 14.46 1.75 12.12
N LEU A 22 15.31 1.82 11.09
CA LEU A 22 16.76 1.99 11.20
C LEU A 22 17.19 3.26 10.47
N ALA A 23 18.26 3.89 10.97
CA ALA A 23 18.84 5.04 10.29
C ALA A 23 19.59 4.58 9.03
N VAL A 24 19.29 5.19 7.87
CA VAL A 24 19.92 4.87 6.59
C VAL A 24 20.42 6.16 5.92
N PRO A 25 21.59 6.69 6.34
CA PRO A 25 22.08 7.99 5.87
C PRO A 25 22.33 8.05 4.35
N ARG A 26 22.66 6.91 3.72
CA ARG A 26 22.92 6.82 2.27
C ARG A 26 21.66 6.98 1.41
N LEU A 27 20.48 6.87 2.02
CA LEU A 27 19.18 7.07 1.34
C LEU A 27 18.64 8.50 1.51
N ALA A 28 19.51 9.47 1.80
CA ALA A 28 19.14 10.88 1.87
C ALA A 28 18.34 11.42 0.67
N PRO A 29 18.55 10.96 -0.59
CA PRO A 29 17.69 11.37 -1.71
C PRO A 29 16.20 11.04 -1.53
N LEU A 30 15.85 10.03 -0.71
CA LEU A 30 14.46 9.72 -0.39
C LEU A 30 13.82 10.74 0.56
N ASN A 31 14.64 11.47 1.31
CA ASN A 31 14.22 12.47 2.29
C ASN A 31 14.69 13.87 1.90
N SER A 32 14.56 14.22 0.61
CA SER A 32 14.90 15.55 0.06
C SER A 32 16.33 16.02 0.38
N GLY A 33 17.28 15.07 0.49
CA GLY A 33 18.68 15.34 0.79
C GLY A 33 19.04 15.34 2.28
N SER A 34 18.07 15.18 3.18
CA SER A 34 18.32 15.04 4.62
C SER A 34 18.52 13.57 5.02
N ALA A 35 19.22 13.32 6.11
CA ALA A 35 19.47 11.95 6.57
C ALA A 35 18.14 11.26 6.96
N VAL A 36 18.03 9.96 6.68
CA VAL A 36 16.90 9.14 7.14
C VAL A 36 17.26 8.57 8.50
N GLU A 37 16.62 9.06 9.56
CA GLU A 37 16.77 8.56 10.92
C GLU A 37 15.76 7.46 11.23
N ALA A 38 15.99 6.69 12.29
CA ALA A 38 15.00 5.76 12.81
C ALA A 38 13.71 6.50 13.23
N GLY A 39 12.56 5.97 12.81
CA GLY A 39 11.23 6.56 13.01
C GLY A 39 10.79 7.53 11.91
N THR A 40 11.62 7.80 10.90
CA THR A 40 11.25 8.72 9.81
C THR A 40 10.12 8.13 8.97
N LYS A 41 9.06 8.92 8.73
CA LYS A 41 7.94 8.56 7.86
C LYS A 41 8.16 9.12 6.46
N LEU A 42 8.16 8.26 5.44
CA LEU A 42 8.32 8.66 4.04
C LEU A 42 7.36 7.91 3.14
N ASP A 43 6.91 8.59 2.09
CA ASP A 43 6.07 8.03 1.04
C ASP A 43 6.94 7.54 -0.13
N ILE A 44 7.16 6.23 -0.17
CA ILE A 44 7.98 5.57 -1.18
C ILE A 44 7.12 4.66 -2.08
N PRO A 45 7.54 4.38 -3.33
CA PRO A 45 6.80 3.47 -4.20
C PRO A 45 6.65 2.08 -3.59
N LEU A 46 5.48 1.45 -3.78
CA LEU A 46 5.13 0.16 -3.20
C LEU A 46 6.14 -0.95 -3.54
N TRP A 47 6.59 -1.03 -4.79
CA TRP A 47 7.61 -2.01 -5.20
C TRP A 47 8.91 -1.92 -4.39
N MET A 48 9.28 -0.71 -3.94
CA MET A 48 10.48 -0.50 -3.14
C MET A 48 10.19 -0.76 -1.66
N ALA A 49 9.01 -0.34 -1.19
CA ALA A 49 8.58 -0.55 0.19
C ALA A 49 8.58 -2.04 0.57
N GLU A 50 8.04 -2.90 -0.31
CA GLU A 50 8.00 -4.34 -0.12
C GLU A 50 9.41 -4.95 0.02
N LEU A 51 10.32 -4.58 -0.89
CA LEU A 51 11.72 -5.04 -0.85
C LEU A 51 12.41 -4.62 0.46
N LEU A 52 12.19 -3.39 0.91
CA LEU A 52 12.78 -2.89 2.15
C LEU A 52 12.16 -3.55 3.39
N ALA A 53 10.85 -3.84 3.37
CA ALA A 53 10.15 -4.47 4.47
C ALA A 53 10.59 -5.93 4.71
N VAL A 54 10.95 -6.66 3.63
CA VAL A 54 11.49 -8.02 3.75
C VAL A 54 12.98 -8.01 4.10
N SER A 55 13.71 -6.96 3.74
CA SER A 55 15.15 -6.88 3.98
C SER A 55 15.48 -6.75 5.48
N LYS A 56 16.29 -7.70 5.96
CA LYS A 56 16.82 -7.73 7.33
C LYS A 56 18.34 -7.60 7.26
N PRO A 57 18.91 -6.42 7.56
CA PRO A 57 20.36 -6.28 7.58
C PRO A 57 20.96 -7.20 8.65
N SER A 58 22.14 -7.75 8.38
CA SER A 58 22.92 -8.57 9.30
C SER A 58 23.46 -7.73 10.46
N GLY A 59 22.57 -7.19 11.28
CA GLY A 59 22.86 -6.38 12.46
C GLY A 59 22.24 -6.98 13.72
N PRO A 60 22.66 -6.52 14.91
CA PRO A 60 22.27 -7.11 16.19
C PRO A 60 20.75 -7.06 16.49
N SER A 61 20.01 -6.19 15.81
CA SER A 61 18.56 -6.03 16.01
C SER A 61 17.71 -6.98 15.18
N GLY A 62 18.22 -7.52 14.05
CA GLY A 62 17.45 -8.41 13.15
C GLY A 62 16.11 -7.84 12.64
N GLN A 63 15.87 -6.54 12.83
CA GLN A 63 14.64 -5.86 12.45
C GLN A 63 14.61 -5.59 10.94
N SER A 64 13.42 -5.59 10.36
CA SER A 64 13.18 -5.07 9.01
C SER A 64 13.68 -3.62 8.92
N LEU A 65 14.17 -3.16 7.75
CA LEU A 65 14.53 -1.75 7.52
C LEU A 65 13.33 -0.78 7.59
N VAL A 66 12.15 -1.26 7.19
CA VAL A 66 10.95 -0.43 7.00
C VAL A 66 9.70 -1.21 7.40
N THR A 67 8.79 -0.56 8.09
CA THR A 67 7.42 -1.03 8.30
C THR A 67 6.48 -0.32 7.33
N LEU A 68 5.68 -1.10 6.60
CA LEU A 68 4.67 -0.60 5.68
C LEU A 68 3.41 -0.24 6.49
N ASP A 69 2.90 0.98 6.31
CA ASP A 69 1.65 1.42 6.93
C ASP A 69 0.50 1.31 5.91
N MET A 70 -0.73 1.15 6.41
CA MET A 70 -1.92 1.11 5.55
C MET A 70 -2.08 2.44 4.79
N PRO A 71 -2.23 2.43 3.46
CA PRO A 71 -2.46 3.65 2.69
C PRO A 71 -3.76 4.34 3.12
N PRO A 72 -3.82 5.69 3.09
CA PRO A 72 -5.03 6.43 3.46
C PRO A 72 -6.24 6.08 2.58
N ALA A 73 -5.98 5.66 1.33
CA ALA A 73 -7.00 5.17 0.40
C ALA A 73 -7.74 3.92 0.91
N LEU A 74 -7.13 3.13 1.79
CA LEU A 74 -7.71 1.96 2.46
C LEU A 74 -7.80 2.15 3.98
N GLY A 75 -7.72 3.39 4.45
CA GLY A 75 -7.87 3.68 5.87
C GLY A 75 -9.27 3.34 6.38
N GLN A 76 -9.41 3.20 7.69
CA GLN A 76 -10.65 2.80 8.35
C GLN A 76 -11.90 3.58 7.89
N ARG A 77 -11.75 4.89 7.63
CA ARG A 77 -12.85 5.73 7.15
C ARG A 77 -13.39 5.26 5.79
N VAL A 78 -12.49 4.94 4.86
CA VAL A 78 -12.87 4.47 3.52
C VAL A 78 -13.44 3.06 3.62
N MET A 79 -12.81 2.18 4.40
CA MET A 79 -13.31 0.82 4.63
C MET A 79 -14.72 0.80 5.24
N ASN A 80 -14.99 1.67 6.22
CA ASN A 80 -16.33 1.81 6.81
C ASN A 80 -17.36 2.34 5.80
N ALA A 81 -16.96 3.26 4.91
CA ALA A 81 -17.84 3.77 3.86
C ALA A 81 -18.14 2.71 2.79
N LEU A 82 -17.14 1.91 2.40
CA LEU A 82 -17.30 0.78 1.49
C LEU A 82 -18.21 -0.31 2.10
N ARG A 83 -18.08 -0.58 3.40
CA ARG A 83 -18.98 -1.47 4.16
C ARG A 83 -20.43 -0.99 4.17
N ALA A 84 -20.65 0.33 4.27
CA ALA A 84 -21.98 0.91 4.35
C ALA A 84 -22.69 0.96 2.98
N ASP A 85 -22.04 1.56 1.98
CA ASP A 85 -22.50 1.58 0.60
C ASP A 85 -21.31 1.82 -0.34
N PRO A 86 -20.87 0.79 -1.09
CA PRO A 86 -19.70 0.92 -1.96
C PRO A 86 -19.91 1.87 -3.14
N ARG A 87 -21.16 2.20 -3.49
CA ARG A 87 -21.47 3.16 -4.58
C ARG A 87 -21.30 4.61 -4.16
N SER A 88 -21.34 4.88 -2.85
CA SER A 88 -21.20 6.22 -2.31
C SER A 88 -19.74 6.72 -2.31
N VAL A 89 -18.78 5.81 -2.48
CA VAL A 89 -17.34 6.11 -2.42
C VAL A 89 -16.79 6.35 -3.82
N ASP A 90 -16.22 7.52 -4.05
CA ASP A 90 -15.45 7.80 -5.26
C ASP A 90 -14.07 7.12 -5.17
N LEU A 91 -13.98 5.91 -5.72
CA LEU A 91 -12.75 5.10 -5.75
C LEU A 91 -11.62 5.81 -6.50
N ARG A 92 -11.95 6.58 -7.54
CA ARG A 92 -10.96 7.23 -8.40
C ARG A 92 -10.26 8.38 -7.68
N ALA A 93 -10.98 9.02 -6.75
CA ALA A 93 -10.42 10.01 -5.84
C ALA A 93 -9.56 9.40 -4.73
N GLN A 94 -9.82 8.15 -4.33
CA GLN A 94 -8.98 7.46 -3.32
C GLN A 94 -7.62 7.04 -3.90
N ALA A 95 -7.62 6.37 -5.05
CA ALA A 95 -6.40 5.94 -5.72
C ALA A 95 -6.60 5.81 -7.24
N PHE A 96 -5.53 6.02 -8.01
CA PHE A 96 -5.58 5.90 -9.47
C PHE A 96 -5.81 4.45 -9.91
N TYR A 97 -5.11 3.49 -9.32
CA TYR A 97 -5.31 2.06 -9.52
C TYR A 97 -5.78 1.43 -8.21
N PHE A 98 -7.00 1.77 -7.80
CA PHE A 98 -7.58 1.36 -6.52
C PHE A 98 -7.65 -0.17 -6.37
N TYR A 99 -8.16 -0.88 -7.37
CA TYR A 99 -8.31 -2.34 -7.29
C TYR A 99 -6.95 -3.07 -7.27
N GLY A 100 -5.98 -2.60 -8.06
CA GLY A 100 -4.62 -3.14 -7.98
C GLY A 100 -4.01 -2.87 -6.61
N LEU A 101 -4.22 -1.69 -6.04
CA LEU A 101 -3.76 -1.38 -4.69
C LEU A 101 -4.40 -2.30 -3.65
N CYS A 102 -5.70 -2.59 -3.77
CA CYS A 102 -6.40 -3.53 -2.89
C CYS A 102 -5.78 -4.93 -2.95
N GLU A 103 -5.57 -5.47 -4.16
CA GLU A 103 -4.95 -6.78 -4.36
C GLU A 103 -3.57 -6.85 -3.67
N ARG A 104 -2.73 -5.83 -3.87
CA ARG A 104 -1.41 -5.78 -3.24
C ARG A 104 -1.48 -5.63 -1.71
N MET A 105 -2.44 -4.88 -1.19
CA MET A 105 -2.59 -4.72 0.25
C MET A 105 -3.12 -6.00 0.91
N LEU A 106 -3.98 -6.76 0.23
CA LEU A 106 -4.40 -8.09 0.68
C LEU A 106 -3.27 -9.13 0.65
N GLU A 107 -2.29 -8.99 -0.26
CA GLU A 107 -1.08 -9.81 -0.28
C GLU A 107 -0.12 -9.47 0.87
N LEU A 108 -0.02 -8.18 1.23
CA LEU A 108 0.95 -7.66 2.20
C LEU A 108 0.43 -7.66 3.63
N PHE A 109 -0.88 -7.50 3.84
CA PHE A 109 -1.55 -7.47 5.13
C PHE A 109 -2.56 -8.60 5.24
N ASP A 110 -2.49 -9.35 6.33
CA ASP A 110 -3.41 -10.44 6.64
C ASP A 110 -4.55 -9.93 7.54
N GLU A 111 -5.44 -9.13 6.95
CA GLU A 111 -6.64 -8.59 7.62
C GLU A 111 -7.92 -9.21 7.02
N GLU A 112 -8.48 -10.22 7.70
CA GLU A 112 -9.71 -10.93 7.27
C GLU A 112 -10.87 -9.95 6.99
N ASP A 113 -11.02 -8.98 7.88
CA ASP A 113 -11.98 -7.89 7.80
C ASP A 113 -11.89 -7.07 6.49
N MET A 114 -10.69 -6.94 5.90
CA MET A 114 -10.51 -6.27 4.62
C MET A 114 -10.90 -7.15 3.44
N VAL A 115 -10.59 -8.45 3.52
CA VAL A 115 -10.90 -9.42 2.47
C VAL A 115 -12.40 -9.45 2.22
N GLU A 116 -13.22 -9.51 3.27
CA GLU A 116 -14.67 -9.54 3.16
C GLU A 116 -15.21 -8.32 2.39
N VAL A 117 -14.80 -7.12 2.82
CA VAL A 117 -15.28 -5.86 2.23
C VAL A 117 -14.87 -5.74 0.77
N LEU A 118 -13.61 -6.02 0.47
CA LEU A 118 -13.06 -5.83 -0.88
C LEU A 118 -13.60 -6.88 -1.87
N THR A 119 -13.90 -8.09 -1.38
CA THR A 119 -14.58 -9.12 -2.17
C THR A 119 -16.01 -8.70 -2.48
N ASP A 120 -16.75 -8.17 -1.50
CA ASP A 120 -18.12 -7.67 -1.73
C ASP A 120 -18.16 -6.49 -2.71
N VAL A 121 -17.24 -5.53 -2.57
CA VAL A 121 -17.12 -4.37 -3.46
C VAL A 121 -16.82 -4.80 -4.90
N SER A 122 -15.86 -5.71 -5.09
CA SER A 122 -15.45 -6.18 -6.42
C SER A 122 -16.58 -6.94 -7.13
N LEU A 123 -17.33 -7.78 -6.42
CA LEU A 123 -18.51 -8.45 -6.96
C LEU A 123 -19.63 -7.45 -7.32
N LEU A 124 -19.93 -6.49 -6.44
CA LEU A 124 -20.98 -5.49 -6.67
C LEU A 124 -20.68 -4.58 -7.87
N VAL A 125 -19.43 -4.17 -8.06
CA VAL A 125 -19.05 -3.30 -9.18
C VAL A 125 -19.01 -4.08 -10.49
N CYS A 126 -18.52 -5.33 -10.50
CA CYS A 126 -18.48 -6.16 -11.70
C CYS A 126 -19.90 -6.51 -12.21
N VAL A 127 -20.84 -6.79 -11.32
CA VAL A 127 -22.24 -7.10 -11.67
C VAL A 127 -23.00 -5.89 -12.21
N PHE A 128 -22.69 -4.67 -11.75
CA PHE A 128 -23.44 -3.46 -12.12
C PHE A 128 -22.77 -2.57 -13.18
N GLN A 129 -21.45 -2.62 -13.38
CA GLN A 129 -20.81 -1.93 -14.52
C GLN A 129 -21.03 -2.63 -15.86
N CYS A 130 -21.54 -3.86 -15.86
CA CYS A 130 -21.88 -4.61 -17.07
C CYS A 130 -23.34 -4.40 -17.53
N ARG A 131 -24.02 -3.36 -17.03
CA ARG A 131 -25.38 -2.97 -17.41
C ARG A 131 -25.45 -1.49 -17.78
#